data_AF-A0DML6-F1
#
_entry.id   AF-A0DML6-F1
#
_cell.length_a   1.000
_cell.length_b   1.000
_cell.length_c   1.000
_cell.angle_alpha   90.00
_cell.angle_beta   90.00
_cell.angle_gamma   90.00
#
_symmetry.space_group_name_H-M   'P 1'
#
loop_
_entity.id
_entity.type
_entity.pdbx_description
1 polymer ?
#
loop_
_entity_poly.entity_id
_entity_poly.type
_entity_poly.pdbx_seq_one_letter_code
_entity_poly.pdbx_strand_id
1 'polypeptide(L)'
;MSKINKFEIIVQHILENQREKVHYDIQQEKINYGVSQNIYGKFHKEKYLKLGVKEGDIPMAKDVEELSMDEIINFYYQLYIKNHVEKIVDPNTAYLFFDTLVNLGTRNATLFIQKICRTTKDGIFNKVIISTLNNMNQKDLQHELIQSRILFLEEAIKRNPLKKRNYENWISNLDQLQEQIDKGIMPGLEDQKLEQYESKPQFQNMLGQFKDEIELEKKIRGINFNSMKFFIDVQEDIHLTDLATALLVLSDPKLSKQEKMIKFNLNPVFSLNQEEVQQQEKLNWPDEFVKRNVINDTEFAKVLFESSHQLQQISLGIAADGKTPFKYPRELELCGLKSYQNFGSMMGSQQIYKFILYPQKCVYSYQDGQFLIESIQIKCKAKQIEIMKQQIIEKDIKDSNDQGVLFAEKFSEIYEKISKYYPIFKRLEQLFKAVILATQMIEKNVHIDSDLLKTSSLISYNLPKTISILKSEYQQKDAKLNKSNKEKSLFRFTLEEIDTSCQNKIEQKAINNQLKFNNLTEIDIPYFQQKKCGSCSRMIESQLLNLAYNNCSIHVSDSCYSCIQLIQADNQILHKIEETEFTFHKTCFEVYEQRKSSEFDFDFENAL
;
A
#
# COMPACT_ATOMS: atom_id res chain seq x y z
N MET A 1 -15.33 2.63 -21.68
CA MET A 1 -15.84 3.60 -20.70
C MET A 1 -14.71 3.95 -19.74
N SER A 2 -14.34 5.23 -19.60
CA SER A 2 -13.30 5.62 -18.63
C SER A 2 -13.79 5.36 -17.19
N LYS A 3 -12.88 5.14 -16.23
CA LYS A 3 -13.23 4.89 -14.82
C LYS A 3 -14.11 6.00 -14.23
N ILE A 4 -13.83 7.24 -14.65
CA ILE A 4 -14.52 8.47 -14.25
C ILE A 4 -15.99 8.44 -14.70
N ASN A 5 -16.23 8.05 -15.94
CA ASN A 5 -17.58 7.97 -16.52
C ASN A 5 -18.47 6.94 -15.78
N LYS A 6 -17.91 5.82 -15.31
CA LYS A 6 -18.67 4.79 -14.57
C LYS A 6 -19.21 5.28 -13.21
N PHE A 7 -18.40 6.01 -12.44
CA PHE A 7 -18.81 6.54 -11.13
C PHE A 7 -19.96 7.55 -11.28
N GLU A 8 -19.83 8.46 -12.24
CA GLU A 8 -20.77 9.56 -12.47
C GLU A 8 -22.18 9.06 -12.74
N ILE A 9 -22.30 8.09 -13.64
CA ILE A 9 -23.57 7.47 -13.98
C ILE A 9 -24.21 6.79 -12.77
N ILE A 10 -23.42 6.02 -12.02
CA ILE A 10 -23.91 5.31 -10.84
C ILE A 10 -24.43 6.31 -9.80
N VAL A 11 -23.65 7.34 -9.48
CA VAL A 11 -24.04 8.34 -8.49
C VAL A 11 -25.24 9.14 -8.95
N GLN A 12 -25.27 9.55 -10.21
CA GLN A 12 -26.41 10.30 -10.73
C GLN A 12 -27.71 9.50 -10.59
N HIS A 13 -27.68 8.21 -10.94
CA HIS A 13 -28.87 7.38 -10.81
C HIS A 13 -29.30 7.20 -9.34
N ILE A 14 -28.34 7.06 -8.42
CA ILE A 14 -28.63 7.04 -6.98
C ILE A 14 -29.29 8.36 -6.55
N LEU A 15 -28.73 9.51 -6.93
CA LEU A 15 -29.28 10.82 -6.57
C LEU A 15 -30.69 11.04 -7.14
N GLU A 16 -30.96 10.58 -8.37
CA GLU A 16 -32.27 10.65 -9.01
C GLU A 16 -33.33 9.77 -8.32
N ASN A 17 -32.90 8.67 -7.68
CA ASN A 17 -33.77 7.79 -6.89
C ASN A 17 -33.99 8.31 -5.46
N GLN A 18 -33.05 9.09 -4.90
CA GLN A 18 -33.12 9.67 -3.56
C GLN A 18 -33.82 11.04 -3.54
N ARG A 19 -34.92 11.20 -4.30
CA ARG A 19 -35.57 12.50 -4.66
C ARG A 19 -35.89 13.47 -3.51
N GLU A 20 -35.87 13.02 -2.27
CA GLU A 20 -36.10 13.87 -1.11
C GLU A 20 -34.79 14.49 -0.62
N LYS A 21 -34.71 15.82 -0.75
CA LYS A 21 -33.55 16.61 -0.30
C LYS A 21 -33.23 16.36 1.17
N VAL A 22 -34.23 16.32 2.04
CA VAL A 22 -34.03 16.03 3.45
C VAL A 22 -35.23 15.26 3.96
N HIS A 23 -35.00 14.12 4.60
CA HIS A 23 -36.01 13.41 5.35
C HIS A 23 -35.41 12.81 6.62
N TYR A 24 -36.30 12.36 7.51
CA TYR A 24 -35.92 11.64 8.71
C TYR A 24 -36.18 10.16 8.50
N ASP A 25 -35.20 9.34 8.86
CA ASP A 25 -35.37 7.91 8.91
C ASP A 25 -36.28 7.52 10.11
N ILE A 26 -36.54 6.22 10.25
CA ILE A 26 -37.43 5.71 11.30
C ILE A 26 -36.81 5.87 12.70
N GLN A 27 -35.49 6.02 12.80
CA GLN A 27 -34.77 6.35 14.02
C GLN A 27 -34.70 7.86 14.28
N GLN A 28 -35.42 8.68 13.51
CA GLN A 28 -35.35 10.15 13.53
C GLN A 28 -33.95 10.66 13.17
N GLU A 29 -33.17 9.90 12.40
CA GLU A 29 -31.89 10.32 11.86
C GLU A 29 -32.12 11.15 10.59
N LYS A 30 -31.49 12.32 10.51
CA LYS A 30 -31.51 13.15 9.30
C LYS A 30 -30.77 12.46 8.16
N ILE A 31 -31.38 12.48 6.97
CA ILE A 31 -30.82 11.96 5.73
C ILE A 31 -30.91 13.05 4.66
N ASN A 32 -29.80 13.32 3.96
CA ASN A 32 -29.74 14.18 2.78
C ASN A 32 -29.21 13.38 1.58
N TYR A 33 -30.03 13.19 0.54
CA TYR A 33 -29.76 12.30 -0.61
C TYR A 33 -29.16 10.95 -0.19
N GLY A 34 -29.82 10.21 0.71
CA GLY A 34 -29.33 8.89 1.17
C GLY A 34 -28.08 8.93 2.08
N VAL A 35 -27.51 10.10 2.37
CA VAL A 35 -26.41 10.25 3.33
C VAL A 35 -26.98 10.57 4.71
N SER A 36 -26.85 9.63 5.64
CA SER A 36 -27.30 9.80 7.03
C SER A 36 -26.29 10.56 7.89
N GLN A 37 -26.77 11.31 8.89
CA GLN A 37 -25.90 12.10 9.78
C GLN A 37 -24.81 11.27 10.48
N ASN A 38 -25.13 10.05 10.92
CA ASN A 38 -24.21 9.13 11.58
C ASN A 38 -23.13 8.64 10.61
N ILE A 39 -23.52 8.26 9.40
CA ILE A 39 -22.58 7.81 8.38
C ILE A 39 -21.64 8.95 7.98
N TYR A 40 -22.19 10.14 7.72
CA TYR A 40 -21.40 11.32 7.41
C TYR A 40 -20.46 11.70 8.56
N GLY A 41 -20.96 11.70 9.80
CA GLY A 41 -20.15 11.99 11.00
C GLY A 41 -18.99 11.02 11.18
N LYS A 42 -19.21 9.70 10.99
CA LYS A 42 -18.13 8.70 11.01
C LYS A 42 -17.12 8.92 9.91
N PHE A 43 -17.57 9.20 8.69
CA PHE A 43 -16.70 9.48 7.57
C PHE A 43 -15.86 10.75 7.80
N HIS A 44 -16.49 11.81 8.30
CA HIS A 44 -15.85 13.06 8.68
C HIS A 44 -14.76 12.82 9.73
N LYS A 45 -15.08 12.11 10.81
CA LYS A 45 -14.12 11.75 11.86
C LYS A 45 -12.94 10.94 11.31
N GLU A 46 -13.20 9.89 10.54
CA GLU A 46 -12.17 9.05 9.94
C GLU A 46 -11.22 9.86 9.04
N LYS A 47 -11.77 10.80 8.26
CA LYS A 47 -11.00 11.70 7.40
C LYS A 47 -10.00 12.54 8.21
N TYR A 48 -10.40 13.13 9.34
CA TYR A 48 -9.51 13.96 10.16
C TYR A 48 -8.49 13.14 10.94
N LEU A 49 -8.87 11.95 11.44
CA LEU A 49 -7.93 11.04 12.10
C LEU A 49 -6.80 10.61 11.15
N LYS A 50 -7.11 10.33 9.87
CA LYS A 50 -6.09 10.01 8.85
C LYS A 50 -5.14 11.17 8.56
N LEU A 51 -5.56 12.40 8.80
CA LEU A 51 -4.72 13.60 8.71
C LEU A 51 -3.90 13.86 9.98
N GLY A 52 -3.93 12.96 10.97
CA GLY A 52 -3.20 13.11 12.23
C GLY A 52 -3.83 14.09 13.21
N VAL A 53 -5.05 14.55 12.95
CA VAL A 53 -5.78 15.42 13.89
C VAL A 53 -6.24 14.56 15.07
N LYS A 54 -5.90 14.97 16.29
CA LYS A 54 -6.32 14.26 17.50
C LYS A 54 -7.83 14.30 17.62
N GLU A 55 -8.42 13.24 18.18
CA GLU A 55 -9.88 13.08 18.25
C GLU A 55 -10.62 14.25 18.88
N GLY A 56 -10.05 14.89 19.92
CA GLY A 56 -10.63 16.06 20.59
C GLY A 56 -10.53 17.37 19.78
N ASP A 57 -9.70 17.40 18.75
CA ASP A 57 -9.46 18.58 17.90
C ASP A 57 -10.20 18.48 16.55
N ILE A 58 -10.98 17.42 16.32
CA ILE A 58 -11.74 17.22 15.09
C ILE A 58 -12.92 18.20 15.09
N PRO A 59 -13.07 19.05 14.05
CA PRO A 59 -14.22 19.93 13.95
C PRO A 59 -15.52 19.11 13.94
N MET A 60 -16.58 19.67 14.49
CA MET A 60 -17.88 19.02 14.45
C MET A 60 -18.31 18.85 13.00
N ALA A 61 -18.79 17.65 12.65
CA ALA A 61 -19.34 17.42 11.33
C ALA A 61 -20.52 18.37 11.09
N LYS A 62 -20.60 18.94 9.88
CA LYS A 62 -21.78 19.70 9.45
C LYS A 62 -23.05 18.87 9.60
N ASP A 63 -24.17 19.56 9.80
CA ASP A 63 -25.48 18.93 9.64
C ASP A 63 -25.61 18.47 8.18
N VAL A 64 -26.11 17.25 7.96
CA VAL A 64 -26.27 16.72 6.61
C VAL A 64 -27.17 17.59 5.76
N GLU A 65 -28.13 18.30 6.34
CA GLU A 65 -29.01 19.25 5.63
C GLU A 65 -28.26 20.43 5.00
N GLU A 66 -27.11 20.78 5.57
CA GLU A 66 -26.26 21.88 5.12
C GLU A 66 -25.25 21.46 4.05
N LEU A 67 -25.18 20.16 3.72
CA LEU A 67 -24.27 19.67 2.71
C LEU A 67 -24.67 20.17 1.33
N SER A 68 -23.71 20.76 0.65
CA SER A 68 -23.80 21.04 -0.78
C SER A 68 -23.83 19.74 -1.59
N MET A 69 -24.36 19.80 -2.81
CA MET A 69 -24.32 18.66 -3.73
C MET A 69 -22.90 18.16 -3.99
N ASP A 70 -21.93 19.08 -4.07
CA ASP A 70 -20.52 18.73 -4.27
C ASP A 70 -19.96 17.95 -3.07
N GLU A 71 -20.36 18.31 -1.84
CA GLU A 71 -19.98 17.57 -0.63
C GLU A 71 -20.59 16.17 -0.59
N ILE A 72 -21.84 16.01 -1.03
CA ILE A 72 -22.53 14.71 -1.13
C ILE A 72 -21.85 13.83 -2.18
N ILE A 73 -21.56 14.38 -3.37
CA ILE A 73 -20.91 13.65 -4.46
C ILE A 73 -19.49 13.26 -4.05
N ASN A 74 -18.75 14.14 -3.40
CA ASN A 74 -17.44 13.81 -2.86
C ASN A 74 -17.52 12.70 -1.79
N PHE A 75 -18.52 12.74 -0.90
CA PHE A 75 -18.77 11.65 0.05
C PHE A 75 -18.98 10.31 -0.67
N TYR A 76 -19.82 10.29 -1.71
CA TYR A 76 -20.04 9.10 -2.53
C TYR A 76 -18.80 8.63 -3.29
N TYR A 77 -18.00 9.56 -3.83
CA TYR A 77 -16.75 9.21 -4.49
C TYR A 77 -15.78 8.52 -3.54
N GLN A 78 -15.67 9.03 -2.32
CA GLN A 78 -14.83 8.43 -1.29
C GLN A 78 -15.36 7.06 -0.86
N LEU A 79 -16.68 6.90 -0.75
CA LEU A 79 -17.30 5.59 -0.52
C LEU A 79 -17.03 4.61 -1.67
N TYR A 80 -17.06 5.09 -2.91
CA TYR A 80 -16.85 4.31 -4.13
C TYR A 80 -15.41 3.76 -4.19
N ILE A 81 -14.41 4.63 -4.00
CA ILE A 81 -12.99 4.27 -4.03
C ILE A 81 -12.59 3.41 -2.82
N LYS A 82 -13.08 3.75 -1.61
CA LYS A 82 -12.77 3.00 -0.38
C LYS A 82 -13.21 1.54 -0.48
N ASN A 83 -14.30 1.27 -1.21
CA ASN A 83 -14.85 -0.06 -1.40
C ASN A 83 -14.48 -0.68 -2.76
N HIS A 84 -13.49 -0.11 -3.45
CA HIS A 84 -12.95 -0.63 -4.70
C HIS A 84 -13.99 -0.90 -5.80
N VAL A 85 -15.06 -0.11 -5.83
CA VAL A 85 -16.14 -0.28 -6.82
C VAL A 85 -15.63 -0.01 -8.24
N GLU A 86 -14.61 0.85 -8.38
CA GLU A 86 -13.92 1.13 -9.64
C GLU A 86 -13.24 -0.10 -10.26
N LYS A 87 -13.01 -1.16 -9.48
CA LYS A 87 -12.36 -2.40 -9.92
C LYS A 87 -13.35 -3.50 -10.29
N ILE A 88 -14.65 -3.29 -10.06
CA ILE A 88 -15.69 -4.21 -10.54
C ILE A 88 -15.83 -3.94 -12.04
N VAL A 89 -15.65 -4.97 -12.88
CA VAL A 89 -15.64 -4.81 -14.34
C VAL A 89 -17.05 -4.52 -14.84
N ASP A 90 -18.00 -5.38 -14.47
CA ASP A 90 -19.38 -5.25 -14.91
C ASP A 90 -20.06 -3.99 -14.31
N PRO A 91 -20.71 -3.15 -15.14
CA PRO A 91 -21.30 -1.90 -14.68
C PRO A 91 -22.57 -2.11 -13.85
N ASN A 92 -23.39 -3.12 -14.15
CA ASN A 92 -24.61 -3.43 -13.39
C ASN A 92 -24.27 -3.96 -11.99
N THR A 93 -23.29 -4.86 -11.91
CA THR A 93 -22.79 -5.38 -10.64
C THR A 93 -22.20 -4.27 -9.78
N ALA A 94 -21.45 -3.34 -10.38
CA ALA A 94 -20.89 -2.21 -9.66
C ALA A 94 -21.96 -1.24 -9.15
N TYR A 95 -22.97 -0.94 -9.98
CA TYR A 95 -24.13 -0.15 -9.58
C TYR A 95 -24.85 -0.79 -8.40
N LEU A 96 -25.24 -2.07 -8.52
CA LEU A 96 -25.94 -2.81 -7.47
C LEU A 96 -25.16 -2.86 -6.16
N PHE A 97 -23.86 -3.13 -6.25
CA PHE A 97 -23.01 -3.16 -5.07
C PHE A 97 -22.93 -1.77 -4.42
N PHE A 98 -22.76 -0.71 -5.20
CA PHE A 98 -22.68 0.65 -4.67
C PHE A 98 -24.01 1.16 -4.11
N ASP A 99 -25.13 0.88 -4.76
CA ASP A 99 -26.47 1.13 -4.21
C ASP A 99 -26.70 0.38 -2.88
N THR A 100 -26.16 -0.85 -2.76
CA THR A 100 -26.18 -1.60 -1.49
C THR A 100 -25.30 -0.94 -0.43
N LEU A 101 -24.14 -0.41 -0.80
CA LEU A 101 -23.25 0.34 0.11
C LEU A 101 -23.95 1.57 0.69
N VAL A 102 -24.67 2.32 -0.14
CA VAL A 102 -25.41 3.53 0.26
C VAL A 102 -26.58 3.18 1.17
N ASN A 103 -27.42 2.21 0.80
CA ASN A 103 -28.65 1.93 1.53
C ASN A 103 -28.45 1.06 2.78
N LEU A 104 -27.53 0.10 2.75
CA LEU A 104 -27.36 -0.92 3.80
C LEU A 104 -26.01 -0.83 4.52
N GLY A 105 -25.12 0.06 4.08
CA GLY A 105 -23.80 0.28 4.64
C GLY A 105 -22.72 -0.71 4.17
N THR A 106 -21.45 -0.30 4.31
CA THR A 106 -20.28 -1.05 3.85
C THR A 106 -20.22 -2.49 4.31
N ARG A 107 -20.49 -2.73 5.60
CA ARG A 107 -20.37 -4.07 6.19
C ARG A 107 -21.36 -5.05 5.58
N ASN A 108 -22.63 -4.68 5.47
CA ASN A 108 -23.66 -5.58 4.95
C ASN A 108 -23.46 -5.87 3.47
N ALA A 109 -23.18 -4.84 2.66
CA ALA A 109 -22.88 -5.02 1.25
C ALA A 109 -21.70 -5.98 1.04
N THR A 110 -20.62 -5.81 1.83
CA THR A 110 -19.44 -6.67 1.75
C THR A 110 -19.76 -8.11 2.16
N LEU A 111 -20.52 -8.31 3.24
CA LEU A 111 -20.92 -9.65 3.70
C LEU A 111 -21.81 -10.37 2.68
N PHE A 112 -22.66 -9.65 1.94
CA PHE A 112 -23.46 -10.24 0.86
C PHE A 112 -22.55 -10.75 -0.25
N ILE A 113 -21.62 -9.91 -0.75
CA ILE A 113 -20.67 -10.33 -1.78
C ILE A 113 -19.80 -11.51 -1.29
N GLN A 114 -19.30 -11.46 -0.06
CA GLN A 114 -18.48 -12.55 0.49
C GLN A 114 -19.25 -13.87 0.56
N LYS A 115 -20.54 -13.83 0.94
CA LYS A 115 -21.41 -14.99 0.94
C LYS A 115 -21.59 -15.57 -0.48
N ILE A 116 -21.82 -14.71 -1.47
CA ILE A 116 -22.03 -15.10 -2.87
C ILE A 116 -20.73 -15.66 -3.49
N CYS A 117 -19.61 -14.97 -3.27
CA CYS A 117 -18.27 -15.38 -3.72
C CYS A 117 -17.69 -16.57 -2.93
N ARG A 118 -18.39 -17.05 -1.90
CA ARG A 118 -17.95 -18.12 -0.99
C ARG A 118 -16.57 -17.86 -0.36
N THR A 119 -16.29 -16.61 -0.02
CA THR A 119 -15.06 -16.21 0.68
C THR A 119 -15.31 -16.05 2.19
N THR A 120 -14.24 -15.83 2.96
CA THR A 120 -14.33 -15.50 4.38
C THR A 120 -15.28 -14.31 4.62
N LYS A 121 -16.19 -14.46 5.59
CA LYS A 121 -17.23 -13.47 5.94
C LYS A 121 -16.78 -12.48 7.00
N ASP A 122 -15.63 -11.84 6.78
CA ASP A 122 -15.02 -10.89 7.73
C ASP A 122 -15.52 -9.44 7.54
N GLY A 123 -16.25 -9.15 6.46
CA GLY A 123 -16.69 -7.81 6.11
C GLY A 123 -15.60 -6.91 5.53
N ILE A 124 -14.47 -7.47 5.06
CA ILE A 124 -13.36 -6.76 4.42
C ILE A 124 -13.38 -6.99 2.90
N PHE A 125 -13.55 -5.93 2.12
CA PHE A 125 -13.60 -6.00 0.66
C PHE A 125 -12.19 -5.90 0.04
N ASN A 126 -11.54 -7.05 -0.19
CA ASN A 126 -10.14 -7.15 -0.60
C ASN A 126 -9.95 -7.56 -2.09
N LYS A 127 -8.69 -7.66 -2.54
CA LYS A 127 -8.34 -8.03 -3.92
C LYS A 127 -8.82 -9.44 -4.33
N VAL A 128 -8.89 -10.38 -3.38
CA VAL A 128 -9.36 -11.75 -3.65
C VAL A 128 -10.84 -11.72 -4.02
N ILE A 129 -11.66 -11.01 -3.24
CA ILE A 129 -13.09 -10.84 -3.51
C ILE A 129 -13.33 -10.20 -4.87
N ILE A 130 -12.59 -9.12 -5.19
CA ILE A 130 -12.71 -8.44 -6.49
C ILE A 130 -12.38 -9.37 -7.64
N SER A 131 -11.31 -10.16 -7.51
CA SER A 131 -10.91 -11.14 -8.52
C SER A 131 -11.99 -12.21 -8.70
N THR A 132 -12.50 -12.80 -7.62
CA THR A 132 -13.57 -13.80 -7.66
C THR A 132 -14.83 -13.22 -8.30
N LEU A 133 -15.29 -12.07 -7.83
CA LEU A 133 -16.48 -11.38 -8.32
C LEU A 133 -16.43 -11.12 -9.82
N ASN A 134 -15.30 -10.62 -10.34
CA ASN A 134 -15.13 -10.34 -11.76
C ASN A 134 -15.08 -11.59 -12.64
N ASN A 135 -14.79 -12.76 -12.08
CA ASN A 135 -14.73 -14.04 -12.79
C ASN A 135 -16.03 -14.85 -12.70
N MET A 136 -17.01 -14.42 -11.89
CA MET A 136 -18.32 -15.08 -11.81
C MET A 136 -19.20 -14.75 -13.03
N ASN A 137 -20.22 -15.58 -13.26
CA ASN A 137 -21.32 -15.20 -14.15
C ASN A 137 -22.01 -13.97 -13.56
N GLN A 138 -21.94 -12.85 -14.29
CA GLN A 138 -22.39 -11.56 -13.78
C GLN A 138 -23.90 -11.52 -13.56
N LYS A 139 -24.69 -12.21 -14.40
CA LYS A 139 -26.15 -12.25 -14.23
C LYS A 139 -26.54 -13.02 -12.97
N ASP A 140 -25.94 -14.18 -12.74
CA ASP A 140 -26.20 -14.99 -11.54
C ASP A 140 -25.79 -14.23 -10.27
N LEU A 141 -24.61 -13.59 -10.29
CA LEU A 141 -24.12 -12.74 -9.20
C LEU A 141 -25.09 -11.60 -8.86
N GLN A 142 -25.63 -10.92 -9.88
CA GLN A 142 -26.58 -9.82 -9.70
C GLN A 142 -27.89 -10.32 -9.08
N HIS A 143 -28.41 -11.46 -9.55
CA HIS A 143 -29.61 -12.09 -8.99
C HIS A 143 -29.39 -12.47 -7.52
N GLU A 144 -28.27 -13.12 -7.21
CA GLU A 144 -27.95 -13.51 -5.82
C GLU A 144 -27.78 -12.29 -4.90
N LEU A 145 -27.23 -11.19 -5.41
CA LEU A 145 -27.10 -9.94 -4.65
C LEU A 145 -28.47 -9.31 -4.38
N ILE A 146 -29.36 -9.25 -5.37
CA ILE A 146 -30.74 -8.76 -5.19
C ILE A 146 -31.50 -9.63 -4.18
N GLN A 147 -31.45 -10.95 -4.34
CA GLN A 147 -32.11 -11.88 -3.42
C GLN A 147 -31.57 -11.76 -1.99
N SER A 148 -30.26 -11.57 -1.82
CA SER A 148 -29.65 -11.33 -0.51
C SER A 148 -30.19 -10.05 0.15
N ARG A 149 -30.44 -8.99 -0.65
CA ARG A 149 -31.04 -7.74 -0.17
C ARG A 149 -32.51 -7.92 0.21
N ILE A 150 -33.31 -8.61 -0.62
CA ILE A 150 -34.72 -8.88 -0.32
C ILE A 150 -34.84 -9.62 1.01
N LEU A 151 -34.10 -10.72 1.18
CA LEU A 151 -34.10 -11.51 2.41
C LEU A 151 -33.72 -10.68 3.64
N PHE A 152 -32.72 -9.80 3.51
CA PHE A 152 -32.33 -8.89 4.58
C PHE A 152 -33.47 -7.93 4.97
N LEU A 153 -34.16 -7.36 3.99
CA LEU A 153 -35.28 -6.44 4.23
C LEU A 153 -36.48 -7.16 4.84
N GLU A 154 -36.82 -8.36 4.35
CA GLU A 154 -37.88 -9.19 4.94
C GLU A 154 -37.59 -9.55 6.40
N GLU A 155 -36.34 -9.90 6.72
CA GLU A 155 -35.93 -10.14 8.09
C GLU A 155 -36.02 -8.88 8.96
N ALA A 156 -35.67 -7.72 8.41
CA ALA A 156 -35.83 -6.44 9.09
C ALA A 156 -37.31 -6.09 9.35
N ILE A 157 -38.22 -6.39 8.41
CA ILE A 157 -39.67 -6.26 8.60
C ILE A 157 -40.15 -7.18 9.73
N LYS A 158 -39.71 -8.45 9.75
CA LYS A 158 -40.08 -9.41 10.80
C LYS A 158 -39.66 -8.93 12.19
N ARG A 159 -38.46 -8.36 12.31
CA ARG A 159 -37.94 -7.81 13.58
C ARG A 159 -38.65 -6.52 14.01
N ASN A 160 -39.10 -5.70 13.06
CA ASN A 160 -39.82 -4.46 13.36
C ASN A 160 -40.94 -4.19 12.33
N PRO A 161 -42.16 -4.71 12.57
CA PRO A 161 -43.28 -4.58 11.65
C PRO A 161 -43.71 -3.14 11.36
N LEU A 162 -43.38 -2.17 12.23
CA LEU A 162 -43.69 -0.75 12.00
C LEU A 162 -42.93 -0.20 10.78
N LYS A 163 -41.84 -0.84 10.37
CA LYS A 163 -41.04 -0.46 9.19
C LYS A 163 -41.56 -1.05 7.88
N LYS A 164 -42.60 -1.89 7.93
CA LYS A 164 -43.10 -2.69 6.80
C LYS A 164 -43.34 -1.84 5.55
N ARG A 165 -44.11 -0.75 5.65
CA ARG A 165 -44.45 0.11 4.51
C ARG A 165 -43.21 0.66 3.79
N ASN A 166 -42.18 1.05 4.54
CA ASN A 166 -40.97 1.63 3.96
C ASN A 166 -40.15 0.56 3.23
N TYR A 167 -40.03 -0.62 3.83
CA TYR A 167 -39.27 -1.73 3.24
C TYR A 167 -40.02 -2.43 2.09
N GLU A 168 -41.35 -2.43 2.06
CA GLU A 168 -42.15 -2.94 0.93
C GLU A 168 -41.88 -2.15 -0.36
N ASN A 169 -41.75 -0.82 -0.27
CA ASN A 169 -41.36 0.00 -1.43
C ASN A 169 -39.95 -0.36 -1.92
N TRP A 170 -39.02 -0.62 -1.00
CA TRP A 170 -37.65 -1.02 -1.36
C TRP A 170 -37.60 -2.40 -2.01
N ILE A 171 -38.36 -3.37 -1.49
CA ILE A 171 -38.49 -4.69 -2.09
C ILE A 171 -39.10 -4.58 -3.50
N SER A 172 -40.16 -3.79 -3.67
CA SER A 172 -40.75 -3.57 -4.99
C SER A 172 -39.76 -2.93 -5.98
N ASN A 173 -38.92 -1.99 -5.54
CA ASN A 173 -37.86 -1.43 -6.38
C ASN A 173 -36.80 -2.48 -6.75
N LEU A 174 -36.48 -3.42 -5.85
CA LEU A 174 -35.55 -4.52 -6.13
C LEU A 174 -36.13 -5.51 -7.14
N ASP A 175 -37.43 -5.80 -7.09
CA ASP A 175 -38.10 -6.65 -8.08
C ASP A 175 -38.10 -6.01 -9.47
N GLN A 176 -38.32 -4.69 -9.56
CA GLN A 176 -38.20 -3.95 -10.82
C GLN A 176 -36.78 -3.99 -11.37
N LEU A 177 -35.78 -3.85 -10.48
CA LEU A 177 -34.37 -3.91 -10.83
C LEU A 177 -33.98 -5.29 -11.37
N GLN A 178 -34.49 -6.34 -10.74
CA GLN A 178 -34.35 -7.73 -11.16
C GLN A 178 -34.94 -7.93 -12.57
N GLU A 179 -36.15 -7.41 -12.82
CA GLU A 179 -36.79 -7.48 -14.14
C GLU A 179 -35.98 -6.74 -15.22
N GLN A 180 -35.39 -5.59 -14.90
CA GLN A 180 -34.51 -4.85 -15.81
C GLN A 180 -33.25 -5.64 -16.16
N ILE A 181 -32.57 -6.22 -15.15
CA ILE A 181 -31.40 -7.07 -15.35
C ILE A 181 -31.73 -8.30 -16.18
N ASP A 182 -32.90 -8.89 -15.96
CA ASP A 182 -33.36 -10.04 -16.75
C ASP A 182 -33.54 -9.72 -18.23
N LYS A 183 -33.95 -8.49 -18.54
CA LYS A 183 -34.06 -7.95 -19.90
C LYS A 183 -32.74 -7.44 -20.46
N GLY A 184 -31.64 -7.49 -19.70
CA GLY A 184 -30.35 -6.93 -20.08
C GLY A 184 -30.33 -5.40 -20.11
N ILE A 185 -31.30 -4.75 -19.47
CA ILE A 185 -31.42 -3.30 -19.38
C ILE A 185 -30.61 -2.86 -18.16
N MET A 186 -29.63 -1.99 -18.37
CA MET A 186 -28.91 -1.38 -17.26
C MET A 186 -29.80 -0.31 -16.61
N PRO A 187 -30.09 -0.42 -15.31
CA PRO A 187 -30.85 0.59 -14.58
C PRO A 187 -30.18 1.97 -14.71
N GLY A 188 -30.87 2.92 -15.35
CA GLY A 188 -30.37 4.30 -15.52
C GLY A 188 -29.45 4.57 -16.72
N LEU A 189 -29.12 3.56 -17.54
CA LEU A 189 -28.28 3.72 -18.75
C LEU A 189 -29.00 3.34 -20.04
N GLU A 190 -30.24 3.81 -20.19
CA GLU A 190 -30.86 3.82 -21.51
C GLU A 190 -30.02 4.74 -22.41
N ASP A 191 -29.58 4.27 -23.59
CA ASP A 191 -28.67 5.01 -24.50
C ASP A 191 -29.11 6.47 -24.75
N GLN A 192 -30.42 6.73 -24.74
CA GLN A 192 -31.01 8.07 -24.91
C GLN A 192 -30.76 9.04 -23.74
N LYS A 193 -30.48 8.53 -22.53
CA LYS A 193 -30.20 9.35 -21.35
C LYS A 193 -28.73 9.73 -21.23
N LEU A 194 -27.81 8.89 -21.73
CA LEU A 194 -26.37 9.19 -21.77
C LEU A 194 -26.08 10.51 -22.49
N GLU A 195 -26.67 10.72 -23.68
CA GLU A 195 -26.50 11.98 -24.44
C GLU A 195 -27.09 13.19 -23.70
N GLN A 196 -28.17 12.99 -22.94
CA GLN A 196 -28.75 14.05 -22.10
C GLN A 196 -27.91 14.36 -20.86
N TYR A 197 -27.14 13.38 -20.35
CA TYR A 197 -26.27 13.56 -19.20
C TYR A 197 -24.99 14.30 -19.56
N GLU A 198 -24.38 13.97 -20.70
CA GLU A 198 -23.19 14.67 -21.20
C GLU A 198 -23.45 16.15 -21.47
N SER A 199 -24.70 16.57 -21.67
CA SER A 199 -25.08 17.95 -22.00
C SER A 199 -25.55 18.82 -20.82
N LYS A 200 -25.68 18.29 -19.59
CA LYS A 200 -26.09 19.10 -18.41
C LYS A 200 -24.95 19.98 -17.88
N PRO A 201 -25.07 21.33 -17.87
CA PRO A 201 -23.99 22.24 -17.47
C PRO A 201 -23.52 22.08 -16.01
N GLN A 202 -24.42 21.71 -15.10
CA GLN A 202 -24.09 21.47 -13.69
C GLN A 202 -23.13 20.28 -13.53
N PHE A 203 -23.30 19.23 -14.33
CA PHE A 203 -22.36 18.12 -14.37
C PHE A 203 -21.09 18.53 -15.10
N GLN A 204 -21.14 19.19 -16.27
CA GLN A 204 -19.93 19.61 -16.99
C GLN A 204 -19.00 20.54 -16.17
N ASN A 205 -19.54 21.48 -15.39
CA ASN A 205 -18.72 22.35 -14.53
C ASN A 205 -18.12 21.58 -13.34
N MET A 206 -18.87 20.63 -12.78
CA MET A 206 -18.42 19.77 -11.70
C MET A 206 -17.42 18.72 -12.19
N LEU A 207 -17.58 18.22 -13.42
CA LEU A 207 -16.64 17.38 -14.16
C LEU A 207 -15.36 18.14 -14.49
N GLY A 208 -15.46 19.43 -14.80
CA GLY A 208 -14.32 20.33 -14.88
C GLY A 208 -13.59 20.39 -13.55
N GLN A 209 -14.29 20.61 -12.44
CA GLN A 209 -13.68 20.67 -11.10
C GLN A 209 -13.13 19.31 -10.61
N PHE A 210 -13.81 18.19 -10.85
CA PHE A 210 -13.33 16.86 -10.49
C PHE A 210 -12.23 16.38 -11.45
N LYS A 211 -12.25 16.71 -12.74
CA LYS A 211 -11.07 16.51 -13.61
C LYS A 211 -9.94 17.43 -13.19
N ASP A 212 -10.19 18.68 -12.81
CA ASP A 212 -9.16 19.58 -12.28
C ASP A 212 -8.65 19.14 -10.89
N GLU A 213 -9.43 18.37 -10.12
CA GLU A 213 -9.00 17.80 -8.83
C GLU A 213 -8.40 16.38 -8.97
N ILE A 214 -8.82 15.58 -9.96
CA ILE A 214 -8.36 14.20 -10.22
C ILE A 214 -7.22 14.16 -11.26
N GLU A 215 -7.12 15.14 -12.17
CA GLU A 215 -6.07 15.29 -13.20
C GLU A 215 -4.94 16.26 -12.82
N LEU A 216 -4.96 16.90 -11.64
CA LEU A 216 -3.84 17.72 -11.20
C LEU A 216 -3.05 17.04 -10.08
N GLU A 217 -2.39 15.93 -10.43
CA GLU A 217 -0.97 15.85 -10.07
C GLU A 217 -0.29 17.05 -10.74
N LYS A 218 -0.32 18.23 -10.11
CA LYS A 218 0.32 19.45 -10.64
C LYS A 218 1.80 19.15 -10.78
N LYS A 219 2.23 18.84 -12.00
CA LYS A 219 3.63 18.59 -12.28
C LYS A 219 4.32 19.92 -12.49
N ILE A 220 5.42 20.09 -11.79
CA ILE A 220 6.14 21.36 -11.70
C ILE A 220 7.26 21.33 -12.72
N ARG A 221 7.39 22.39 -13.50
CA ARG A 221 8.54 22.58 -14.40
C ARG A 221 9.57 23.54 -13.84
N GLY A 222 9.14 24.41 -12.93
CA GLY A 222 9.99 25.45 -12.38
C GLY A 222 9.28 26.36 -11.40
N ILE A 223 9.95 27.44 -11.01
CA ILE A 223 9.44 28.42 -10.07
C ILE A 223 9.80 29.84 -10.53
N ASN A 224 8.88 30.78 -10.33
CA ASN A 224 9.17 32.20 -10.40
C ASN A 224 9.53 32.70 -9.00
N PHE A 225 10.79 33.02 -8.75
CA PHE A 225 11.29 33.47 -7.45
C PHE A 225 10.77 34.85 -7.03
N ASN A 226 10.34 35.69 -7.98
CA ASN A 226 9.79 37.01 -7.65
C ASN A 226 8.36 36.90 -7.11
N SER A 227 7.56 36.03 -7.73
CA SER A 227 6.15 35.81 -7.35
C SER A 227 5.93 34.62 -6.42
N MET A 228 6.95 33.79 -6.21
CA MET A 228 6.87 32.51 -5.51
C MET A 228 5.75 31.61 -6.07
N LYS A 229 5.60 31.58 -7.39
CA LYS A 229 4.62 30.73 -8.08
C LYS A 229 5.31 29.62 -8.85
N PHE A 230 4.81 28.40 -8.73
CA PHE A 230 5.25 27.27 -9.54
C PHE A 230 4.70 27.37 -10.96
N PHE A 231 5.53 27.01 -11.93
CA PHE A 231 5.09 26.75 -13.30
C PHE A 231 4.60 25.32 -13.39
N ILE A 232 3.35 25.14 -13.77
CA ILE A 232 2.71 23.83 -13.93
C ILE A 232 2.79 23.48 -15.41
N ASP A 233 3.29 22.29 -15.73
CA ASP A 233 3.36 21.75 -17.09
C ASP A 233 2.64 20.40 -17.12
N VAL A 234 1.84 20.16 -18.15
CA VAL A 234 1.08 18.91 -18.32
C VAL A 234 1.98 17.82 -18.94
N GLN A 235 3.08 18.22 -19.58
CA GLN A 235 3.89 17.34 -20.41
C GLN A 235 5.26 16.98 -19.80
N GLU A 236 5.83 17.81 -18.92
CA GLU A 236 7.17 17.56 -18.35
C GLU A 236 7.33 17.90 -16.86
N ASP A 237 8.03 17.02 -16.14
CA ASP A 237 7.50 16.51 -14.87
C ASP A 237 8.44 16.64 -13.65
N ILE A 238 7.94 17.27 -12.58
CA ILE A 238 8.38 17.11 -11.19
C ILE A 238 7.12 16.92 -10.34
N HIS A 239 7.00 15.83 -9.58
CA HIS A 239 5.89 15.69 -8.65
C HIS A 239 6.11 16.62 -7.45
N LEU A 240 5.03 17.27 -7.00
CA LEU A 240 5.08 18.15 -5.83
C LEU A 240 5.58 17.41 -4.57
N THR A 241 5.19 16.14 -4.43
CA THR A 241 5.64 15.25 -3.35
C THR A 241 7.15 15.00 -3.38
N ASP A 242 7.75 14.87 -4.57
CA ASP A 242 9.20 14.74 -4.70
C ASP A 242 9.91 16.03 -4.34
N LEU A 243 9.41 17.16 -4.81
CA LEU A 243 9.97 18.47 -4.51
C LEU A 243 9.92 18.74 -3.00
N ALA A 244 8.79 18.42 -2.36
CA ALA A 244 8.62 18.53 -0.92
C ALA A 244 9.63 17.65 -0.16
N THR A 245 9.77 16.38 -0.57
CA THR A 245 10.73 15.45 0.02
C THR A 245 12.17 15.94 -0.16
N ALA A 246 12.53 16.39 -1.36
CA ALA A 246 13.85 16.93 -1.64
C ALA A 246 14.16 18.19 -0.80
N LEU A 247 13.19 19.09 -0.64
CA LEU A 247 13.33 20.28 0.21
C LEU A 247 13.50 19.90 1.69
N LEU A 248 12.76 18.90 2.19
CA LEU A 248 12.93 18.38 3.56
C LEU A 248 14.35 17.86 3.81
N VAL A 249 14.89 17.07 2.88
CA VAL A 249 16.25 16.53 2.98
C VAL A 249 17.28 17.67 2.92
N LEU A 250 17.19 18.55 1.91
CA LEU A 250 18.19 19.58 1.69
C LEU A 250 18.16 20.71 2.73
N SER A 251 17.01 20.97 3.36
CA SER A 251 16.88 21.98 4.42
C SER A 251 17.25 21.46 5.82
N ASP A 252 17.40 20.15 6.02
CA ASP A 252 17.73 19.58 7.33
C ASP A 252 19.11 20.07 7.82
N PRO A 253 19.22 20.78 8.96
CA PRO A 253 20.50 21.25 9.48
C PRO A 253 21.37 20.13 10.07
N LYS A 254 20.80 18.94 10.34
CA LYS A 254 21.54 17.78 10.88
C LYS A 254 22.33 17.03 9.82
N LEU A 255 22.03 17.26 8.54
CA LEU A 255 22.75 16.65 7.43
C LEU A 255 23.90 17.55 6.99
N SER A 256 25.10 16.97 6.88
CA SER A 256 26.24 17.63 6.25
C SER A 256 26.00 17.84 4.76
N LYS A 257 26.79 18.70 4.12
CA LYS A 257 26.72 18.93 2.66
C LYS A 257 26.87 17.63 1.86
N GLN A 258 27.67 16.69 2.35
CA GLN A 258 27.89 15.39 1.69
C GLN A 258 26.72 14.42 1.89
N GLU A 259 25.99 14.55 3.01
CA GLU A 259 24.77 13.79 3.35
C GLU A 259 23.50 14.47 2.84
N LYS A 260 23.60 15.67 2.25
CA LYS A 260 22.51 16.32 1.50
C LYS A 260 22.54 15.94 0.02
N MET A 261 23.70 15.49 -0.47
CA MET A 261 23.80 14.96 -1.82
C MET A 261 23.07 13.63 -1.89
N ILE A 262 21.90 13.62 -2.53
CA ILE A 262 21.15 12.39 -2.77
C ILE A 262 22.00 11.44 -3.58
N LYS A 263 22.54 10.43 -2.88
CA LYS A 263 23.46 9.43 -3.43
C LYS A 263 22.71 8.11 -3.52
N PHE A 264 22.71 7.57 -4.72
CA PHE A 264 22.10 6.28 -5.05
C PHE A 264 23.09 5.21 -4.62
N ASN A 265 22.76 4.51 -3.54
CA ASN A 265 23.61 3.47 -2.99
C ASN A 265 22.76 2.27 -2.62
N LEU A 266 22.74 1.25 -3.48
CA LEU A 266 22.58 -0.11 -3.01
C LEU A 266 23.90 -0.82 -3.24
N ASN A 267 24.44 -1.40 -2.17
CA ASN A 267 25.58 -2.29 -2.27
C ASN A 267 25.13 -3.55 -3.01
N PRO A 268 25.91 -4.06 -3.98
CA PRO A 268 25.61 -5.29 -4.70
C PRO A 268 25.84 -6.55 -3.83
N VAL A 269 25.71 -6.47 -2.50
CA VAL A 269 26.02 -7.61 -1.65
C VAL A 269 24.91 -8.64 -1.75
N PHE A 270 25.22 -9.67 -2.53
CA PHE A 270 24.53 -10.94 -2.61
C PHE A 270 24.62 -11.67 -1.27
N SER A 271 23.63 -11.49 -0.42
CA SER A 271 23.24 -12.59 0.46
C SER A 271 21.95 -13.18 -0.10
N LEU A 272 21.97 -14.48 -0.32
CA LEU A 272 20.82 -15.24 -0.83
C LEU A 272 19.71 -15.39 0.22
N ASN A 273 19.87 -14.82 1.42
CA ASN A 273 18.85 -14.84 2.45
C ASN A 273 17.79 -13.78 2.15
N GLN A 274 16.54 -14.24 1.95
CA GLN A 274 15.37 -13.39 1.74
C GLN A 274 15.19 -12.32 2.84
N GLU A 275 15.66 -12.59 4.06
CA GLU A 275 15.64 -11.62 5.17
C GLU A 275 16.58 -10.43 4.96
N GLU A 276 17.74 -10.62 4.32
CA GLU A 276 18.65 -9.51 4.02
C GLU A 276 18.18 -8.71 2.80
N VAL A 277 17.49 -9.33 1.84
CA VAL A 277 16.79 -8.62 0.76
C VAL A 277 15.70 -7.69 1.34
N GLN A 278 14.93 -8.17 2.33
CA GLN A 278 13.97 -7.35 3.09
C GLN A 278 14.63 -6.28 3.97
N GLN A 279 15.90 -6.44 4.37
CA GLN A 279 16.66 -5.41 5.08
C GLN A 279 17.30 -4.39 4.11
N GLN A 280 17.65 -4.81 2.91
CA GLN A 280 18.11 -3.95 1.80
C GLN A 280 16.99 -3.10 1.20
N GLU A 281 15.72 -3.46 1.43
CA GLU A 281 14.53 -2.65 1.10
C GLU A 281 14.50 -1.29 1.83
N LYS A 282 15.31 -1.10 2.88
CA LYS A 282 15.41 0.19 3.56
C LYS A 282 16.60 0.97 3.04
N LEU A 283 16.34 1.80 2.02
CA LEU A 283 17.21 2.91 1.68
C LEU A 283 17.20 3.90 2.87
N ASN A 284 17.98 3.61 3.92
CA ASN A 284 17.99 4.41 5.15
C ASN A 284 18.75 5.74 4.97
N TRP A 285 18.91 6.25 3.75
CA TRP A 285 19.59 7.51 3.52
C TRP A 285 18.54 8.57 3.16
N PRO A 286 18.40 9.69 3.89
CA PRO A 286 19.22 10.17 5.01
C PRO A 286 18.79 9.63 6.40
N ASP A 287 17.72 8.84 6.47
CA ASP A 287 17.01 8.45 7.69
C ASP A 287 17.88 7.87 8.83
N GLU A 288 18.92 7.12 8.49
CA GLU A 288 19.92 6.53 9.39
C GLU A 288 20.76 7.60 10.09
N PHE A 289 21.20 8.60 9.33
CA PHE A 289 22.06 9.69 9.84
C PHE A 289 21.30 10.55 10.84
N VAL A 290 20.01 10.81 10.53
CA VAL A 290 19.16 11.66 11.37
C VAL A 290 18.32 10.89 12.38
N LYS A 291 18.36 9.56 12.33
CA LYS A 291 17.58 8.62 13.17
C LYS A 291 16.08 8.94 13.17
N ARG A 292 15.52 9.23 11.98
CA ARG A 292 14.09 9.51 11.76
C ARG A 292 13.68 9.18 10.33
N ASN A 293 12.42 8.85 10.11
CA ASN A 293 11.89 8.60 8.77
C ASN A 293 11.71 9.93 8.02
N VAL A 294 12.67 10.29 7.15
CA VAL A 294 12.59 11.46 6.28
C VAL A 294 12.09 11.05 4.90
N ILE A 295 12.64 9.98 4.34
CA ILE A 295 12.21 9.46 3.04
C ILE A 295 11.64 8.04 3.11
N ASN A 296 11.83 7.30 4.21
CA ASN A 296 11.25 5.98 4.34
C ASN A 296 9.71 6.06 4.16
N ASP A 297 9.16 5.07 3.48
CA ASP A 297 7.72 4.98 3.14
C ASP A 297 7.21 6.08 2.17
N THR A 298 8.10 6.85 1.55
CA THR A 298 7.73 7.82 0.49
C THR A 298 7.85 7.20 -0.91
N GLU A 299 7.09 7.74 -1.86
CA GLU A 299 7.27 7.39 -3.29
C GLU A 299 8.69 7.72 -3.76
N PHE A 300 9.29 8.78 -3.23
CA PHE A 300 10.67 9.16 -3.48
C PHE A 300 11.62 7.98 -3.23
N ALA A 301 11.59 7.40 -2.02
CA ALA A 301 12.42 6.24 -1.67
C ALA A 301 12.12 5.01 -2.52
N LYS A 302 10.84 4.77 -2.83
CA LYS A 302 10.43 3.67 -3.71
C LYS A 302 11.05 3.78 -5.10
N VAL A 303 11.02 4.98 -5.70
CA VAL A 303 11.61 5.23 -7.02
C VAL A 303 13.12 5.01 -7.00
N LEU A 304 13.80 5.46 -5.94
CA LEU A 304 15.24 5.21 -5.75
C LEU A 304 15.54 3.70 -5.72
N PHE A 305 14.79 2.96 -4.92
CA PHE A 305 14.98 1.52 -4.74
C PHE A 305 14.71 0.75 -6.04
N GLU A 306 13.54 0.95 -6.66
CA GLU A 306 13.16 0.25 -7.88
C GLU A 306 14.12 0.56 -9.04
N SER A 307 14.58 1.82 -9.17
CA SER A 307 15.58 2.19 -10.18
C SER A 307 16.90 1.45 -9.97
N SER A 308 17.34 1.35 -8.72
CA SER A 308 18.59 0.66 -8.38
C SER A 308 18.49 -0.84 -8.62
N HIS A 309 17.39 -1.45 -8.21
CA HIS A 309 17.11 -2.87 -8.47
C HIS A 309 17.06 -3.16 -9.97
N GLN A 310 16.37 -2.32 -10.75
CA GLN A 310 16.31 -2.46 -12.20
C GLN A 310 17.69 -2.30 -12.86
N LEU A 311 18.51 -1.35 -12.40
CA LEU A 311 19.88 -1.16 -12.88
C LEU A 311 20.75 -2.38 -12.57
N GLN A 312 20.59 -2.96 -11.39
CA GLN A 312 21.32 -4.18 -11.01
C GLN A 312 20.98 -5.33 -11.96
N GLN A 313 19.70 -5.61 -12.19
CA GLN A 313 19.27 -6.66 -13.13
C GLN A 313 19.85 -6.47 -14.54
N ILE A 314 19.75 -5.24 -15.08
CA ILE A 314 20.28 -4.88 -16.40
C ILE A 314 21.80 -5.07 -16.43
N SER A 315 22.51 -4.64 -15.39
CA SER A 315 23.98 -4.72 -15.33
C SER A 315 24.49 -6.15 -15.20
N LEU A 316 23.87 -6.96 -14.34
CA LEU A 316 24.26 -8.35 -14.12
C LEU A 316 23.85 -9.23 -15.31
N GLY A 317 22.79 -8.86 -16.03
CA GLY A 317 22.16 -9.74 -17.02
C GLY A 317 21.37 -10.87 -16.38
N ILE A 318 20.82 -10.63 -15.18
CA ILE A 318 20.06 -11.61 -14.40
C ILE A 318 18.74 -10.98 -13.95
N ALA A 319 17.64 -11.73 -14.02
CA ALA A 319 16.31 -11.31 -13.57
C ALA A 319 16.21 -11.25 -12.04
N ALA A 320 15.03 -10.87 -11.53
CA ALA A 320 14.76 -10.69 -10.10
C ALA A 320 14.99 -11.95 -9.25
N ASP A 321 14.86 -13.14 -9.85
CA ASP A 321 15.05 -14.42 -9.18
C ASP A 321 16.53 -14.78 -8.95
N GLY A 322 17.46 -13.95 -9.44
CA GLY A 322 18.89 -14.19 -9.33
C GLY A 322 19.41 -15.36 -10.18
N LYS A 323 18.58 -15.95 -11.04
CA LYS A 323 18.91 -17.17 -11.80
C LYS A 323 18.60 -17.07 -13.29
N THR A 324 17.47 -16.47 -13.64
CA THR A 324 17.03 -16.37 -15.03
C THR A 324 17.83 -15.30 -15.76
N PRO A 325 18.34 -15.55 -16.98
CA PRO A 325 18.97 -14.52 -17.79
C PRO A 325 18.04 -13.33 -18.02
N PHE A 326 18.56 -12.11 -17.83
CA PHE A 326 17.79 -10.90 -18.10
C PHE A 326 17.58 -10.74 -19.61
N LYS A 327 16.33 -10.66 -20.03
CA LYS A 327 15.97 -10.47 -21.44
C LYS A 327 15.90 -8.98 -21.76
N TYR A 328 16.88 -8.51 -22.51
CA TYR A 328 16.89 -7.12 -22.97
C TYR A 328 15.88 -6.94 -24.11
N PRO A 329 15.20 -5.77 -24.19
CA PRO A 329 14.50 -5.35 -25.39
C PRO A 329 15.45 -5.32 -26.59
N ARG A 330 14.99 -5.86 -27.72
CA ARG A 330 15.81 -6.03 -28.93
C ARG A 330 16.42 -4.71 -29.40
N GLU A 331 15.70 -3.61 -29.27
CA GLU A 331 16.18 -2.28 -29.68
C GLU A 331 17.33 -1.80 -28.79
N LEU A 332 17.33 -2.15 -27.51
CA LEU A 332 18.44 -1.83 -26.60
C LEU A 332 19.65 -2.71 -26.86
N GLU A 333 19.46 -4.00 -27.18
CA GLU A 333 20.53 -4.90 -27.61
C GLU A 333 21.19 -4.43 -28.91
N LEU A 334 20.38 -4.02 -29.90
CA LEU A 334 20.87 -3.43 -31.15
C LEU A 334 21.62 -2.12 -30.91
N CYS A 335 21.26 -1.38 -29.87
CA CYS A 335 22.03 -0.22 -29.44
C CYS A 335 23.32 -0.60 -28.72
N GLY A 336 23.58 -1.88 -28.42
CA GLY A 336 24.78 -2.38 -27.76
C GLY A 336 24.67 -2.56 -26.24
N LEU A 337 23.45 -2.49 -25.67
CA LEU A 337 23.23 -2.79 -24.26
C LEU A 337 23.35 -4.30 -24.02
N LYS A 338 24.10 -4.67 -23.00
CA LYS A 338 24.30 -6.04 -22.53
C LYS A 338 24.78 -6.01 -21.08
N SER A 339 24.91 -7.17 -20.44
CA SER A 339 25.47 -7.23 -19.09
C SER A 339 26.93 -6.77 -19.07
N TYR A 340 27.39 -6.24 -17.94
CA TYR A 340 28.80 -5.80 -17.82
C TYR A 340 29.76 -6.95 -18.11
N GLN A 341 29.43 -8.18 -17.72
CA GLN A 341 30.25 -9.38 -17.95
C GLN A 341 30.49 -9.66 -19.44
N ASN A 342 29.59 -9.20 -20.31
CA ASN A 342 29.69 -9.36 -21.75
C ASN A 342 30.42 -8.18 -22.43
N PHE A 343 30.88 -7.18 -21.69
CA PHE A 343 31.82 -6.17 -22.19
C PHE A 343 33.26 -6.68 -22.01
N GLY A 344 34.11 -6.58 -23.03
CA GLY A 344 35.53 -7.01 -22.95
C GLY A 344 35.76 -8.52 -23.06
N SER A 345 37.04 -8.92 -23.19
CA SER A 345 37.48 -10.30 -23.43
C SER A 345 38.27 -10.93 -22.27
N MET A 346 38.32 -10.27 -21.11
CA MET A 346 39.11 -10.77 -19.98
C MET A 346 38.38 -11.88 -19.22
N MET A 347 38.72 -13.12 -19.57
CA MET A 347 38.45 -14.26 -18.70
C MET A 347 39.45 -14.23 -17.52
N GLY A 348 39.00 -14.00 -16.29
CA GLY A 348 39.86 -14.31 -15.14
C GLY A 348 39.52 -13.70 -13.78
N SER A 349 38.85 -12.55 -13.70
CA SER A 349 38.54 -11.93 -12.41
C SER A 349 37.06 -11.60 -12.28
N GLN A 350 36.37 -12.26 -11.34
CA GLN A 350 35.04 -11.86 -10.89
C GLN A 350 35.16 -10.56 -10.08
N GLN A 351 35.20 -9.44 -10.78
CA GLN A 351 35.12 -8.13 -10.15
C GLN A 351 33.66 -7.81 -9.83
N ILE A 352 33.43 -7.20 -8.67
CA ILE A 352 32.10 -6.73 -8.26
C ILE A 352 32.06 -5.23 -8.54
N TYR A 353 31.03 -4.79 -9.25
CA TYR A 353 30.84 -3.39 -9.59
C TYR A 353 29.62 -2.81 -8.87
N LYS A 354 29.74 -1.54 -8.50
CA LYS A 354 28.63 -0.68 -8.11
C LYS A 354 28.37 0.34 -9.20
N PHE A 355 27.13 0.43 -9.64
CA PHE A 355 26.68 1.40 -10.63
C PHE A 355 25.89 2.51 -9.95
N ILE A 356 26.27 3.76 -10.21
CA ILE A 356 25.69 4.96 -9.60
C ILE A 356 25.12 5.83 -10.69
N LEU A 357 23.82 6.11 -10.64
CA LEU A 357 23.18 7.09 -11.51
C LEU A 357 23.27 8.48 -10.88
N TYR A 358 23.56 9.49 -11.67
CA TYR A 358 23.64 10.87 -11.18
C TYR A 358 23.36 11.87 -12.32
N PRO A 359 22.92 13.10 -12.00
CA PRO A 359 22.68 14.11 -13.01
C PRO A 359 24.01 14.72 -13.43
N GLN A 360 24.40 14.56 -14.69
CA GLN A 360 25.64 15.12 -15.21
C GLN A 360 25.48 16.58 -15.64
N LYS A 361 24.43 16.86 -16.41
CA LYS A 361 24.17 18.17 -16.98
C LYS A 361 22.69 18.46 -16.88
N CYS A 362 22.35 19.63 -16.36
CA CYS A 362 20.98 20.14 -16.35
C CYS A 362 20.92 21.36 -17.28
N VAL A 363 19.99 21.35 -18.21
CA VAL A 363 19.66 22.52 -19.03
C VAL A 363 18.48 23.20 -18.36
N TYR A 364 18.69 24.47 -18.00
CA TYR A 364 17.68 25.31 -17.36
C TYR A 364 17.75 26.72 -17.92
N SER A 365 16.62 27.42 -17.91
CA SER A 365 16.53 28.82 -18.27
C SER A 365 16.30 29.67 -17.04
N TYR A 366 17.00 30.81 -16.93
CA TYR A 366 16.77 31.80 -15.90
C TYR A 366 16.48 33.18 -16.53
N GLN A 367 15.21 33.60 -16.53
CA GLN A 367 14.77 34.88 -17.10
C GLN A 367 13.69 35.50 -16.22
N ASP A 368 13.80 36.81 -15.90
CA ASP A 368 12.81 37.55 -15.09
C ASP A 368 12.43 36.89 -13.76
N GLY A 369 13.41 36.29 -13.09
CA GLY A 369 13.23 35.56 -11.83
C GLY A 369 12.57 34.18 -12.00
N GLN A 370 12.28 33.75 -13.23
CA GLN A 370 11.77 32.42 -13.56
C GLN A 370 12.93 31.45 -13.71
N PHE A 371 12.89 30.34 -12.99
CA PHE A 371 13.80 29.22 -13.14
C PHE A 371 13.02 28.02 -13.65
N LEU A 372 13.30 27.60 -14.88
CA LEU A 372 12.66 26.47 -15.54
C LEU A 372 13.69 25.40 -15.84
N ILE A 373 13.40 24.16 -15.45
CA ILE A 373 14.23 23.01 -15.82
C ILE A 373 13.71 22.49 -17.16
N GLU A 374 14.56 22.53 -18.19
CA GLU A 374 14.20 22.05 -19.52
C GLU A 374 14.53 20.57 -19.66
N SER A 375 15.78 20.19 -19.40
CA SER A 375 16.21 18.80 -19.55
C SER A 375 17.34 18.45 -18.61
N ILE A 376 17.51 17.15 -18.37
CA ILE A 376 18.58 16.63 -17.54
C ILE A 376 19.22 15.41 -18.21
N GLN A 377 20.54 15.42 -18.27
CA GLN A 377 21.35 14.31 -18.74
C GLN A 377 21.77 13.47 -17.54
N ILE A 378 21.32 12.22 -17.49
CA ILE A 378 21.71 11.26 -16.47
C ILE A 378 22.93 10.47 -16.94
N LYS A 379 23.91 10.30 -16.05
CA LYS A 379 25.05 9.43 -16.25
C LYS A 379 25.05 8.28 -15.26
N CYS A 380 25.57 7.16 -15.71
CA CYS A 380 25.97 6.02 -14.91
C CYS A 380 27.49 6.06 -14.71
N LYS A 381 27.94 5.85 -13.47
CA LYS A 381 29.35 5.66 -13.12
C LYS A 381 29.52 4.30 -12.47
N ALA A 382 30.53 3.55 -12.90
CA ALA A 382 30.96 2.33 -12.24
C ALA A 382 32.02 2.63 -11.16
N LYS A 383 31.95 1.87 -10.07
CA LYS A 383 33.01 1.75 -9.07
C LYS A 383 33.29 0.29 -8.82
N GLN A 384 34.55 -0.04 -8.60
CA GLN A 384 34.94 -1.38 -8.19
C GLN A 384 34.72 -1.53 -6.69
N ILE A 385 34.16 -2.67 -6.28
CA ILE A 385 34.02 -3.04 -4.87
C ILE A 385 35.05 -4.09 -4.51
N GLU A 386 35.76 -3.83 -3.43
CA GLU A 386 36.62 -4.80 -2.75
C GLU A 386 36.07 -5.08 -1.35
N ILE A 387 35.92 -6.36 -1.02
CA ILE A 387 35.51 -6.80 0.32
C ILE A 387 36.78 -7.16 1.08
N MET A 388 37.21 -6.29 1.99
CA MET A 388 38.39 -6.50 2.84
C MET A 388 37.97 -6.57 4.31
N LYS A 389 38.18 -7.70 4.99
CA LYS A 389 37.90 -7.86 6.43
C LYS A 389 36.50 -7.38 6.84
N GLN A 390 35.47 -7.80 6.11
CA GLN A 390 34.06 -7.39 6.29
C GLN A 390 33.77 -5.91 6.01
N GLN A 391 34.73 -5.14 5.51
CA GLN A 391 34.51 -3.77 5.03
C GLN A 391 34.37 -3.76 3.51
N ILE A 392 33.39 -3.01 3.02
CA ILE A 392 33.17 -2.74 1.60
C ILE A 392 33.97 -1.49 1.25
N ILE A 393 34.99 -1.64 0.41
CA ILE A 393 35.81 -0.53 -0.08
C ILE A 393 35.41 -0.25 -1.53
N GLU A 394 34.97 0.97 -1.80
CA GLU A 394 34.68 1.44 -3.16
C GLU A 394 35.92 2.13 -3.76
N LYS A 395 36.39 1.64 -4.91
CA LYS A 395 37.49 2.25 -5.66
C LYS A 395 37.01 2.82 -6.99
N ASP A 396 37.54 3.99 -7.35
CA ASP A 396 37.38 4.52 -8.69
C ASP A 396 38.21 3.68 -9.67
N ILE A 397 37.59 3.32 -10.79
CA ILE A 397 38.20 2.52 -11.85
C ILE A 397 39.00 3.45 -12.77
N LYS A 398 40.29 3.18 -12.95
CA LYS A 398 41.19 4.01 -13.78
C LYS A 398 41.27 3.53 -15.23
N ASP A 399 41.04 2.24 -15.46
CA ASP A 399 41.09 1.66 -16.81
C ASP A 399 39.77 1.96 -17.53
N SER A 400 39.84 2.69 -18.64
CA SER A 400 38.68 2.99 -19.47
C SER A 400 38.13 1.77 -20.21
N ASN A 401 38.93 0.71 -20.35
CA ASN A 401 38.52 -0.55 -20.98
C ASN A 401 37.93 -1.56 -19.99
N ASP A 402 37.83 -1.19 -18.71
CA ASP A 402 37.21 -2.01 -17.69
C ASP A 402 35.73 -2.29 -18.03
N GLN A 403 35.29 -3.51 -17.79
CA GLN A 403 33.95 -3.97 -18.16
C GLN A 403 32.83 -3.14 -17.51
N GLY A 404 33.03 -2.76 -16.24
CA GLY A 404 32.10 -1.91 -15.51
C GLY A 404 32.05 -0.50 -16.10
N VAL A 405 33.20 0.07 -16.47
CA VAL A 405 33.28 1.38 -17.12
C VAL A 405 32.57 1.36 -18.47
N LEU A 406 32.86 0.38 -19.32
CA LEU A 406 32.22 0.23 -20.63
C LEU A 406 30.70 0.07 -20.53
N PHE A 407 30.20 -0.71 -19.57
CA PHE A 407 28.76 -0.81 -19.30
C PHE A 407 28.18 0.54 -18.89
N ALA A 408 28.81 1.24 -17.94
CA ALA A 408 28.31 2.50 -17.41
C ALA A 408 28.29 3.61 -18.47
N GLU A 409 29.33 3.69 -19.30
CA GLU A 409 29.38 4.59 -20.46
C GLU A 409 28.26 4.27 -21.43
N LYS A 410 28.07 2.98 -21.76
CA LYS A 410 27.04 2.59 -22.69
C LYS A 410 25.64 2.88 -22.16
N PHE A 411 25.37 2.56 -20.90
CA PHE A 411 24.10 2.87 -20.23
C PHE A 411 23.82 4.37 -20.24
N SER A 412 24.85 5.21 -20.01
CA SER A 412 24.75 6.67 -20.06
C SER A 412 24.40 7.17 -21.47
N GLU A 413 25.06 6.63 -22.50
CA GLU A 413 24.87 7.00 -23.90
C GLU A 413 23.42 6.77 -24.34
N ILE A 414 22.81 5.65 -23.95
CA ILE A 414 21.49 5.25 -24.42
C ILE A 414 20.38 5.42 -23.38
N TYR A 415 20.63 6.18 -22.30
CA TYR A 415 19.72 6.34 -21.16
C TYR A 415 18.29 6.72 -21.57
N GLU A 416 18.14 7.65 -22.51
CA GLU A 416 16.82 8.10 -23.00
C GLU A 416 16.04 6.97 -23.71
N LYS A 417 16.73 6.03 -24.34
CA LYS A 417 16.08 4.84 -24.91
C LYS A 417 15.71 3.86 -23.79
N ILE A 418 16.61 3.64 -22.83
CA ILE A 418 16.36 2.77 -21.67
C ILE A 418 15.11 3.23 -20.91
N SER A 419 14.95 4.53 -20.66
CA SER A 419 13.81 5.07 -19.91
C SER A 419 12.46 4.91 -20.61
N LYS A 420 12.44 4.71 -21.94
CA LYS A 420 11.22 4.37 -22.71
C LYS A 420 10.75 2.94 -22.46
N TYR A 421 11.69 2.01 -22.24
CA TYR A 421 11.37 0.60 -21.94
C TYR A 421 11.20 0.32 -20.45
N TYR A 422 11.90 1.09 -19.62
CA TYR A 422 11.88 0.96 -18.16
C TYR A 422 11.44 2.30 -17.55
N PRO A 423 10.12 2.51 -17.40
CA PRO A 423 9.54 3.80 -16.97
C PRO A 423 10.08 4.30 -15.63
N ILE A 424 10.60 3.40 -14.79
CA ILE A 424 11.21 3.77 -13.51
C ILE A 424 12.39 4.72 -13.67
N PHE A 425 13.18 4.61 -14.74
CA PHE A 425 14.26 5.57 -15.01
C PHE A 425 13.73 6.92 -15.48
N LYS A 426 12.56 6.98 -16.14
CA LYS A 426 11.92 8.26 -16.43
C LYS A 426 11.44 8.93 -15.13
N ARG A 427 10.89 8.16 -14.19
CA ARG A 427 10.52 8.65 -12.86
C ARG A 427 11.74 9.15 -12.07
N LEU A 428 12.86 8.43 -12.16
CA LEU A 428 14.14 8.86 -11.56
C LEU A 428 14.64 10.20 -12.13
N GLU A 429 14.49 10.41 -13.45
CA GLU A 429 14.83 11.69 -14.10
C GLU A 429 14.05 12.86 -13.46
N GLN A 430 12.74 12.68 -13.24
CA GLN A 430 11.88 13.69 -12.60
C GLN A 430 12.30 13.97 -11.16
N LEU A 431 12.64 12.92 -10.41
CA LEU A 431 13.17 13.04 -9.06
C LEU A 431 14.45 13.88 -9.05
N PHE A 432 15.37 13.66 -9.99
CA PHE A 432 16.56 14.51 -10.13
C PHE A 432 16.23 15.97 -10.45
N LYS A 433 15.25 16.22 -11.32
CA LYS A 433 14.77 17.60 -11.57
C LYS A 433 14.22 18.23 -10.29
N ALA A 434 13.48 17.47 -9.46
CA ALA A 434 12.97 17.92 -8.17
C ALA A 434 14.11 18.36 -7.22
N VAL A 435 15.18 17.56 -7.14
CA VAL A 435 16.35 17.85 -6.30
C VAL A 435 17.08 19.10 -6.77
N ILE A 436 17.22 19.29 -8.08
CA ILE A 436 17.85 20.49 -8.65
C ILE A 436 17.00 21.73 -8.34
N LEU A 437 15.69 21.65 -8.55
CA LEU A 437 14.77 22.75 -8.24
C LEU A 437 14.82 23.10 -6.74
N ALA A 438 14.76 22.10 -5.87
CA ALA A 438 14.88 22.24 -4.43
C ALA A 438 16.20 22.91 -4.02
N THR A 439 17.32 22.51 -4.64
CA THR A 439 18.63 23.11 -4.40
C THR A 439 18.63 24.60 -4.75
N GLN A 440 18.09 24.95 -5.92
CA GLN A 440 18.00 26.35 -6.36
C GLN A 440 17.08 27.19 -5.46
N MET A 441 15.96 26.63 -4.99
CA MET A 441 15.09 27.29 -4.03
C MET A 441 15.82 27.63 -2.72
N ILE A 442 16.62 26.70 -2.20
CA ILE A 442 17.41 26.92 -0.98
C ILE A 442 18.51 27.96 -1.22
N GLU A 443 19.23 27.90 -2.34
CA GLU A 443 20.27 28.88 -2.69
C GLU A 443 19.73 30.30 -2.84
N LYS A 444 18.47 30.44 -3.29
CA LYS A 444 17.77 31.72 -3.40
C LYS A 444 17.04 32.13 -2.12
N ASN A 445 17.23 31.42 -1.01
CA ASN A 445 16.58 31.66 0.28
C ASN A 445 15.05 31.72 0.18
N VAL A 446 14.45 30.87 -0.66
CA VAL A 446 12.98 30.71 -0.68
C VAL A 446 12.57 30.19 0.70
N HIS A 447 11.75 30.96 1.41
CA HIS A 447 11.24 30.53 2.71
C HIS A 447 10.30 29.35 2.49
N ILE A 448 10.61 28.23 3.15
CA ILE A 448 9.83 27.02 3.07
C ILE A 448 9.28 26.72 4.46
N ASP A 449 7.96 26.60 4.55
CA ASP A 449 7.31 26.21 5.80
C ASP A 449 7.56 24.72 6.05
N SER A 450 8.50 24.40 6.94
CA SER A 450 8.91 23.02 7.22
C SER A 450 7.80 22.15 7.81
N ASP A 451 6.80 22.75 8.46
CA ASP A 451 5.71 22.00 9.07
C ASP A 451 4.63 21.67 8.04
N LEU A 452 4.38 22.57 7.08
CA LEU A 452 3.59 22.26 5.88
C LEU A 452 4.27 21.20 5.00
N LEU A 453 5.60 21.21 4.89
CA LEU A 453 6.31 20.16 4.15
C LEU A 453 6.15 18.78 4.78
N LYS A 454 6.32 18.65 6.10
CA LYS A 454 6.17 17.35 6.80
C LYS A 454 4.76 16.79 6.65
N THR A 455 3.76 17.67 6.72
CA THR A 455 2.36 17.26 6.51
C THR A 455 2.11 16.86 5.06
N SER A 456 2.82 17.43 4.08
CA SER A 456 2.69 17.07 2.66
C SER A 456 3.44 15.80 2.24
N SER A 457 4.63 15.52 2.80
CA SER A 457 5.46 14.34 2.46
C SER A 457 4.90 13.03 3.02
N LEU A 458 4.07 13.11 4.05
CA LEU A 458 3.39 11.96 4.66
C LEU A 458 2.08 11.57 3.94
N ILE A 459 1.61 12.38 2.98
CA ILE A 459 0.40 12.10 2.19
C ILE A 459 0.80 11.16 1.06
N SER A 460 0.98 9.87 1.36
CA SER A 460 0.91 8.82 0.35
C SER A 460 -0.50 8.21 0.38
N TYR A 461 -1.05 8.02 -0.82
CA TYR A 461 -2.37 7.46 -1.15
C TYR A 461 -3.62 8.30 -0.81
N ASN A 462 -4.19 8.85 -1.88
CA ASN A 462 -5.63 9.16 -2.08
C ASN A 462 -6.21 10.47 -1.52
N LEU A 463 -5.59 11.63 -1.73
CA LEU A 463 -6.29 12.93 -1.63
C LEU A 463 -5.67 13.95 -2.59
N PRO A 464 -6.47 14.65 -3.42
CA PRO A 464 -5.99 15.83 -4.11
C PRO A 464 -6.26 17.06 -3.26
N LYS A 465 -5.23 17.86 -2.94
CA LYS A 465 -5.39 19.28 -2.60
C LYS A 465 -4.15 20.11 -2.94
N THR A 466 -4.41 21.31 -3.44
CA THR A 466 -3.45 22.40 -3.64
C THR A 466 -2.74 22.75 -2.32
N ILE A 467 -1.41 22.65 -2.29
CA ILE A 467 -0.61 22.99 -1.11
C ILE A 467 -0.01 24.38 -1.28
N SER A 468 -0.39 25.31 -0.40
CA SER A 468 0.24 26.64 -0.31
C SER A 468 1.57 26.52 0.45
N ILE A 469 2.63 26.03 -0.21
CA ILE A 469 3.95 25.78 0.41
C ILE A 469 4.74 27.06 0.69
N LEU A 470 4.41 28.16 0.00
CA LEU A 470 5.23 29.36 -0.07
C LEU A 470 4.57 30.52 0.70
N LYS A 471 5.30 31.11 1.66
CA LYS A 471 4.91 32.33 2.37
C LYS A 471 5.74 33.51 1.83
N SER A 472 5.08 34.61 1.47
CA SER A 472 5.76 35.86 1.13
C SER A 472 6.03 36.66 2.41
N GLU A 473 7.20 36.47 3.01
CA GLU A 473 7.67 37.36 4.08
C GLU A 473 8.89 38.14 3.55
N TYR A 474 8.64 39.37 3.14
CA TYR A 474 9.69 40.32 2.79
C TYR A 474 10.19 40.94 4.09
N GLN A 475 11.33 40.47 4.61
CA GLN A 475 11.98 41.10 5.77
C GLN A 475 13.41 41.51 5.42
N GLN A 476 13.62 42.83 5.46
CA GLN A 476 14.94 43.45 5.46
C GLN A 476 15.68 43.05 6.74
N LYS A 477 16.91 42.56 6.58
CA LYS A 477 17.82 42.25 7.69
C LYS A 477 18.32 43.54 8.34
N ASP A 478 18.30 43.60 9.67
CA ASP A 478 19.37 44.23 10.44
C ASP A 478 19.58 43.58 11.83
N ALA A 479 20.78 42.98 11.95
CA ALA A 479 21.73 42.92 13.07
C ALA A 479 21.26 42.87 14.56
N LYS A 480 21.62 41.80 15.31
CA LYS A 480 22.77 41.73 16.26
C LYS A 480 22.71 40.55 17.26
N LEU A 481 23.93 40.09 17.58
CA LEU A 481 24.41 39.11 18.58
C LEU A 481 23.69 39.08 19.95
N ASN A 482 23.63 37.91 20.61
CA ASN A 482 24.58 37.51 21.69
C ASN A 482 24.21 36.23 22.48
N LYS A 483 25.28 35.49 22.86
CA LYS A 483 25.49 34.69 24.10
C LYS A 483 24.63 33.43 24.32
N SER A 484 25.04 32.34 24.99
CA SER A 484 26.26 31.90 25.69
C SER A 484 26.03 30.46 26.21
N ASN A 485 27.10 29.67 26.30
CA ASN A 485 27.40 28.53 27.21
C ASN A 485 26.28 27.85 28.04
N LYS A 486 26.28 26.50 28.04
CA LYS A 486 26.58 25.69 29.26
C LYS A 486 26.70 24.18 28.99
N GLU A 487 27.67 23.59 29.68
CA GLU A 487 28.03 22.18 29.79
C GLU A 487 27.13 21.35 30.73
N LYS A 488 27.39 20.02 30.69
CA LYS A 488 27.10 18.91 31.65
C LYS A 488 25.77 18.19 31.39
N SER A 489 25.66 16.86 31.44
CA SER A 489 26.46 15.85 32.13
C SER A 489 26.39 14.45 31.47
N LEU A 490 27.48 13.70 31.64
CA LEU A 490 27.59 12.24 31.57
C LEU A 490 26.48 11.51 32.35
N PHE A 491 25.98 10.40 31.79
CA PHE A 491 25.63 9.21 32.56
C PHE A 491 26.07 7.97 31.77
N ARG A 492 26.94 7.15 32.37
CA ARG A 492 27.28 5.79 31.97
C ARG A 492 26.46 4.84 32.83
N PHE A 493 25.84 3.83 32.22
CA PHE A 493 25.57 2.55 32.86
C PHE A 493 26.10 1.45 31.94
N THR A 494 27.08 0.72 32.46
CA THR A 494 27.54 -0.60 31.99
C THR A 494 26.70 -1.67 32.67
N LEU A 495 26.36 -2.74 31.94
CA LEU A 495 26.06 -4.06 32.50
C LEU A 495 26.30 -5.12 31.40
N GLU A 496 27.47 -5.76 31.53
CA GLU A 496 27.72 -7.20 31.57
C GLU A 496 27.10 -8.12 30.51
N GLU A 497 27.99 -8.56 29.62
CA GLU A 497 28.31 -9.95 29.24
C GLU A 497 27.20 -11.01 29.41
N ILE A 498 26.73 -11.53 28.27
CA ILE A 498 26.11 -12.87 28.19
C ILE A 498 26.94 -13.72 27.23
N ASP A 499 27.29 -14.89 27.78
CA ASP A 499 28.06 -16.02 27.29
C ASP A 499 27.74 -16.46 25.85
N THR A 500 28.80 -16.79 25.09
CA THR A 500 28.78 -17.18 23.67
C THR A 500 28.96 -18.69 23.45
N SER A 501 28.72 -19.54 24.45
CA SER A 501 28.74 -20.98 24.25
C SER A 501 27.35 -21.55 23.96
N CYS A 502 27.16 -22.03 22.72
CA CYS A 502 26.38 -23.22 22.30
C CYS A 502 25.58 -23.00 20.99
N GLN A 503 26.27 -23.00 19.84
CA GLN A 503 25.67 -23.21 18.53
C GLN A 503 26.55 -24.15 17.70
N ASN A 504 26.41 -25.46 17.90
CA ASN A 504 26.83 -26.48 16.93
C ASN A 504 26.32 -27.85 17.39
N LYS A 505 25.13 -28.30 16.91
CA LYS A 505 24.74 -29.72 16.86
C LYS A 505 23.40 -30.05 16.17
N ILE A 506 22.99 -29.33 15.12
CA ILE A 506 21.86 -29.77 14.28
C ILE A 506 22.20 -29.57 12.81
N GLU A 507 23.16 -30.34 12.28
CA GLU A 507 23.41 -30.31 10.83
C GLU A 507 23.93 -31.62 10.23
N GLN A 508 23.65 -32.78 10.86
CA GLN A 508 24.07 -34.08 10.30
C GLN A 508 22.99 -35.17 10.20
N LYS A 509 21.71 -34.82 10.07
CA LYS A 509 20.65 -35.83 9.82
C LYS A 509 19.56 -35.42 8.82
N ALA A 510 19.87 -34.53 7.87
CA ALA A 510 18.93 -34.15 6.80
C ALA A 510 19.48 -34.42 5.37
N ILE A 511 20.46 -35.32 5.24
CA ILE A 511 20.88 -35.88 3.96
C ILE A 511 20.62 -37.38 4.05
N ASN A 512 19.39 -37.82 3.70
CA ASN A 512 19.14 -39.18 3.19
C ASN A 512 17.68 -39.52 2.81
N ASN A 513 16.73 -38.60 2.74
CA ASN A 513 15.37 -38.93 2.28
C ASN A 513 14.81 -37.95 1.23
N GLN A 514 15.58 -37.72 0.16
CA GLN A 514 15.00 -37.28 -1.11
C GLN A 514 14.80 -38.53 -1.97
N LEU A 515 13.59 -39.06 -1.97
CA LEU A 515 12.94 -39.74 -3.11
C LEU A 515 11.51 -40.13 -2.66
N LYS A 516 10.53 -39.73 -3.47
CA LYS A 516 9.07 -39.99 -3.39
C LYS A 516 8.23 -38.92 -2.69
N PHE A 517 7.93 -37.82 -3.39
CA PHE A 517 6.61 -37.18 -3.35
C PHE A 517 6.37 -36.42 -4.67
N ASN A 518 5.89 -37.13 -5.69
CA ASN A 518 5.18 -36.52 -6.80
C ASN A 518 3.70 -36.85 -6.60
N ASN A 519 2.84 -35.83 -6.53
CA ASN A 519 1.37 -35.85 -6.37
C ASN A 519 0.83 -35.57 -4.95
N LEU A 520 1.06 -34.37 -4.43
CA LEU A 520 0.18 -33.78 -3.42
C LEU A 520 -0.24 -32.37 -3.87
N THR A 521 -1.55 -32.13 -3.89
CA THR A 521 -2.15 -30.81 -4.02
C THR A 521 -1.79 -29.96 -2.80
N GLU A 522 -1.30 -28.74 -3.04
CA GLU A 522 -1.05 -27.74 -2.00
C GLU A 522 -2.31 -27.51 -1.16
N ILE A 523 -2.20 -27.72 0.15
CA ILE A 523 -3.18 -27.29 1.14
C ILE A 523 -2.55 -26.10 1.85
N ASP A 524 -3.16 -24.92 1.74
CA ASP A 524 -2.75 -23.73 2.49
C ASP A 524 -2.95 -23.97 3.99
N ILE A 525 -1.86 -23.94 4.75
CA ILE A 525 -1.88 -23.94 6.21
C ILE A 525 -1.96 -22.48 6.68
N PRO A 526 -2.97 -22.09 7.46
CA PRO A 526 -3.04 -20.73 7.99
C PRO A 526 -1.83 -20.43 8.89
N TYR A 527 -1.15 -19.31 8.61
CA TYR A 527 -0.03 -18.83 9.41
C TYR A 527 -0.54 -18.15 10.68
N PHE A 528 -0.19 -18.69 11.84
CA PHE A 528 -0.49 -18.08 13.14
C PHE A 528 0.76 -17.40 13.71
N GLN A 529 0.60 -16.18 14.25
CA GLN A 529 1.70 -15.46 14.90
C GLN A 529 2.23 -16.25 16.10
N GLN A 530 3.53 -16.53 16.11
CA GLN A 530 4.20 -17.16 17.24
C GLN A 530 4.81 -16.10 18.17
N LYS A 531 4.75 -16.35 19.48
CA LYS A 531 5.39 -15.54 20.51
C LYS A 531 6.23 -16.43 21.43
N LYS A 532 7.32 -15.87 21.96
CA LYS A 532 8.19 -16.57 22.90
C LYS A 532 7.53 -16.59 24.28
N CYS A 533 7.29 -17.79 24.82
CA CYS A 533 6.76 -17.98 26.17
C CYS A 533 7.76 -17.43 27.20
N GLY A 534 7.32 -16.55 28.10
CA GLY A 534 8.18 -15.93 29.11
C GLY A 534 8.76 -16.92 30.12
N SER A 535 8.08 -18.04 30.38
CA SER A 535 8.50 -19.01 31.40
C SER A 535 9.48 -20.07 30.88
N CYS A 536 9.28 -20.57 29.66
CA CYS A 536 10.09 -21.68 29.11
C CYS A 536 10.88 -21.29 27.84
N SER A 537 10.78 -20.04 27.39
CA SER A 537 11.47 -19.50 26.20
C SER A 537 11.16 -20.19 24.87
N ARG A 538 10.16 -21.08 24.80
CA ARG A 538 9.72 -21.74 23.55
C ARG A 538 8.77 -20.85 22.76
N MET A 539 8.77 -21.01 21.43
CA MET A 539 7.80 -20.36 20.54
C MET A 539 6.45 -21.06 20.66
N ILE A 540 5.40 -20.30 20.95
CA ILE A 540 4.02 -20.78 21.05
C ILE A 540 3.09 -19.87 20.25
N GLU A 541 2.02 -20.41 19.70
CA GLU A 541 1.03 -19.60 18.98
C GLU A 541 0.38 -18.59 19.93
N SER A 542 0.23 -17.34 19.47
CA SER A 542 -0.18 -16.23 20.32
C SER A 542 -1.57 -16.38 20.94
N GLN A 543 -2.42 -17.20 20.33
CA GLN A 543 -3.76 -17.54 20.83
C GLN A 543 -3.74 -18.42 22.09
N LEU A 544 -2.63 -19.11 22.36
CA LEU A 544 -2.47 -20.00 23.52
C LEU A 544 -1.96 -19.27 24.78
N LEU A 545 -1.56 -18.00 24.66
CA LEU A 545 -0.95 -17.21 25.74
C LEU A 545 -1.94 -16.66 26.77
N ASN A 546 -3.25 -16.67 26.49
CA ASN A 546 -4.27 -16.10 27.38
C ASN A 546 -5.00 -17.13 28.25
N LEU A 547 -4.53 -18.37 28.27
CA LEU A 547 -5.04 -19.38 29.21
C LEU A 547 -4.46 -19.08 30.60
N ALA A 548 -5.34 -18.98 31.60
CA ALA A 548 -4.97 -18.62 32.97
C ALA A 548 -3.77 -19.44 33.47
N TYR A 549 -2.84 -18.77 34.17
CA TYR A 549 -1.50 -19.24 34.57
C TYR A 549 -1.47 -20.60 35.30
N ASN A 550 -2.61 -21.12 35.75
CA ASN A 550 -2.73 -22.37 36.49
C ASN A 550 -3.18 -23.56 35.62
N ASN A 551 -3.54 -23.35 34.35
CA ASN A 551 -4.04 -24.38 33.44
C ASN A 551 -3.18 -24.54 32.17
N CYS A 552 -1.90 -24.15 32.22
CA CYS A 552 -0.99 -24.45 31.12
C CYS A 552 -0.69 -25.96 31.12
N SER A 553 -1.30 -26.68 30.17
CA SER A 553 -1.15 -28.12 29.92
C SER A 553 0.27 -28.58 29.58
N ILE A 554 1.26 -27.68 29.62
CA ILE A 554 2.66 -27.96 29.31
C ILE A 554 3.42 -28.50 30.53
N HIS A 555 2.89 -28.39 31.76
CA HIS A 555 3.65 -28.67 32.98
C HIS A 555 3.13 -29.82 33.88
N VAL A 556 2.16 -30.62 33.44
CA VAL A 556 1.69 -31.77 34.24
C VAL A 556 1.77 -33.08 33.42
N SER A 557 2.65 -33.95 33.90
CA SER A 557 2.78 -35.40 33.66
C SER A 557 2.97 -35.97 32.23
N ASP A 558 4.19 -36.44 31.98
CA ASP A 558 4.64 -37.66 31.23
C ASP A 558 3.90 -38.17 29.99
N SER A 559 3.10 -37.34 29.31
CA SER A 559 2.43 -37.75 28.08
C SER A 559 2.02 -36.57 27.19
N CYS A 560 2.98 -35.84 26.58
CA CYS A 560 2.80 -35.30 25.22
C CYS A 560 4.00 -34.46 24.73
N TYR A 561 4.57 -34.83 23.58
CA TYR A 561 4.56 -34.06 22.31
C TYR A 561 5.53 -34.71 21.31
N SER A 562 5.14 -35.88 20.79
CA SER A 562 5.78 -36.55 19.65
C SER A 562 4.73 -36.94 18.60
N CYS A 563 3.81 -36.03 18.25
CA CYS A 563 2.78 -36.30 17.24
C CYS A 563 2.56 -35.12 16.27
N ILE A 564 3.64 -34.47 15.82
CA ILE A 564 3.65 -33.67 14.57
C ILE A 564 4.67 -34.26 13.59
N GLN A 565 4.93 -35.57 13.65
CA GLN A 565 5.63 -36.28 12.58
C GLN A 565 4.94 -37.63 12.30
N LEU A 566 4.52 -37.76 11.03
CA LEU A 566 4.11 -38.98 10.32
C LEU A 566 2.92 -39.76 10.89
N ILE A 567 1.71 -39.35 10.50
CA ILE A 567 0.51 -40.21 10.56
C ILE A 567 0.56 -41.17 9.35
N GLN A 568 0.73 -42.47 9.58
CA GLN A 568 0.55 -43.49 8.54
C GLN A 568 -0.93 -43.88 8.43
N ALA A 569 -1.43 -44.12 7.21
CA ALA A 569 -2.86 -44.28 6.89
C ALA A 569 -3.56 -45.40 7.68
N ASP A 570 -2.80 -46.40 8.11
CA ASP A 570 -3.32 -47.67 8.64
C ASP A 570 -3.78 -47.59 10.10
N ASN A 571 -3.55 -46.46 10.79
CA ASN A 571 -3.85 -46.26 12.22
C ASN A 571 -4.82 -45.11 12.52
N GLN A 572 -5.64 -44.73 11.54
CA GLN A 572 -6.58 -43.61 11.65
C GLN A 572 -7.97 -44.07 12.14
N ILE A 573 -8.56 -43.28 13.05
CA ILE A 573 -9.98 -43.33 13.37
C ILE A 573 -10.57 -41.95 13.10
N LEU A 574 -11.55 -41.89 12.20
CA LEU A 574 -12.37 -40.71 11.97
C LEU A 574 -13.51 -40.68 12.98
N HIS A 575 -13.63 -39.57 13.72
CA HIS A 575 -14.69 -39.41 14.71
C HIS A 575 -15.23 -37.98 14.69
N LYS A 576 -16.54 -37.85 14.96
CA LYS A 576 -17.26 -36.57 14.88
C LYS A 576 -17.62 -36.09 16.28
N ILE A 577 -17.15 -34.90 16.65
CA ILE A 577 -17.46 -34.26 17.93
C ILE A 577 -18.23 -32.97 17.62
N GLU A 578 -19.47 -32.86 18.13
CA GLU A 578 -20.30 -31.64 18.08
C GLU A 578 -20.40 -30.98 16.69
N GLU A 579 -20.40 -31.80 15.63
CA GLU A 579 -20.49 -31.45 14.19
C GLU A 579 -19.16 -31.36 13.42
N THR A 580 -18.00 -31.38 14.08
CA THR A 580 -16.68 -31.30 13.42
C THR A 580 -16.03 -32.68 13.33
N GLU A 581 -15.49 -33.03 12.16
CA GLU A 581 -14.78 -34.30 11.93
C GLU A 581 -13.30 -34.19 12.30
N PHE A 582 -12.85 -35.09 13.16
CA PHE A 582 -11.47 -35.18 13.62
C PHE A 582 -10.89 -36.55 13.24
N THR A 583 -9.61 -36.58 12.88
CA THR A 583 -8.87 -37.82 12.63
C THR A 583 -7.91 -38.06 13.78
N PHE A 584 -8.07 -39.18 14.47
CA PHE A 584 -7.24 -39.57 15.61
C PHE A 584 -6.32 -40.75 15.24
N HIS A 585 -5.15 -40.84 15.89
CA HIS A 585 -4.51 -42.14 16.05
C HIS A 585 -5.40 -43.02 16.92
N LYS A 586 -5.53 -44.30 16.55
CA LYS A 586 -6.35 -45.27 17.30
C LYS A 586 -6.11 -45.24 18.81
N THR A 587 -4.86 -45.23 19.25
CA THR A 587 -4.50 -45.19 20.68
C THR A 587 -4.88 -43.88 21.37
N CYS A 588 -4.80 -42.74 20.66
CA CYS A 588 -5.24 -41.45 21.20
C CYS A 588 -6.77 -41.38 21.32
N PHE A 589 -7.49 -41.97 20.37
CA PHE A 589 -8.95 -42.06 20.42
C PHE A 589 -9.42 -42.93 21.60
N GLU A 590 -8.76 -44.06 21.84
CA GLU A 590 -9.05 -44.94 22.98
C GLU A 590 -8.86 -44.22 24.33
N VAL A 591 -7.82 -43.38 24.47
CA VAL A 591 -7.60 -42.55 25.66
C VAL A 591 -8.67 -41.45 25.80
N TYR A 592 -9.09 -40.82 24.69
CA TYR A 592 -10.17 -39.84 24.68
C TYR A 592 -11.49 -40.45 25.18
N GLU A 593 -11.87 -41.61 24.65
CA GLU A 593 -13.10 -42.31 25.05
C GLU A 593 -13.04 -42.74 26.52
N GLN A 594 -11.90 -43.24 27.01
CA GLN A 594 -11.72 -43.58 28.43
C GLN A 594 -11.93 -42.38 29.35
N ARG A 595 -11.43 -41.20 28.98
CA ARG A 595 -11.61 -39.97 29.78
C ARG A 595 -13.03 -39.46 29.74
N LYS A 596 -13.67 -39.48 28.57
CA LYS A 596 -15.09 -39.13 28.39
C LYS A 596 -16.01 -40.01 29.26
N SER A 597 -15.70 -41.30 29.41
CA SER A 597 -16.43 -42.19 30.30
C SER A 597 -16.18 -41.94 31.79
N SER A 598 -15.03 -41.36 32.17
CA SER A 598 -14.69 -41.08 33.58
C SER A 598 -15.22 -39.75 34.11
N GLU A 599 -15.60 -38.81 33.23
CA GLU A 599 -16.12 -37.49 33.63
C GLU A 599 -17.64 -37.49 33.92
N PHE A 600 -18.33 -38.63 33.80
CA PHE A 600 -19.78 -38.74 34.05
C PHE A 600 -20.19 -39.25 35.44
N ASP A 601 -19.23 -39.60 36.32
CA ASP A 601 -19.50 -40.05 37.70
C ASP A 601 -19.08 -39.00 38.76
N PHE A 602 -19.65 -37.79 38.72
CA PHE A 602 -19.52 -36.82 39.81
C PHE A 602 -20.91 -36.43 40.35
N ASP A 603 -21.33 -37.17 41.38
CA ASP A 603 -22.58 -37.00 42.13
C ASP A 603 -22.65 -35.61 42.80
N PHE A 604 -23.65 -34.82 42.40
CA PHE A 604 -23.86 -33.44 42.86
C PHE A 604 -24.80 -33.34 44.08
N GLU A 605 -24.93 -34.42 44.88
CA GLU A 605 -25.89 -34.49 46.00
C GLU A 605 -25.32 -34.23 47.41
N ASN A 606 -24.05 -33.83 47.56
CA ASN A 606 -23.52 -33.48 48.90
C ASN A 606 -22.72 -32.16 48.91
N ALA A 607 -23.44 -31.04 48.91
CA ALA A 607 -22.97 -29.77 49.46
C ALA A 607 -24.16 -28.85 49.82
N LEU A 608 -24.72 -29.08 51.01
CA LEU A 608 -25.41 -28.06 51.82
C LEU A 608 -24.37 -27.25 52.58
#